data_AF-A0A6P8J033-F1
#
_entry.id   AF-A0A6P8J033-F1
#
_cell.length_a   1.000
_cell.length_b   1.000
_cell.length_c   1.000
_cell.angle_alpha   90.00
_cell.angle_beta   90.00
_cell.angle_gamma   90.00
#
_symmetry.space_group_name_H-M   'P 1'
#
loop_
_entity.id
_entity.type
_entity.pdbx_description
1 polymer ?
#
loop_
_entity_poly.entity_id
_entity_poly.type
_entity_poly.pdbx_seq_one_letter_code
_entity_poly.pdbx_strand_id
1 'polypeptide(L)'
;METIGKYKLELEDQKENVFVTQLREEDEEDIKVRKFPIVEETSGRLLDTGLNTFQSTLLLKKQVEVEKVHEDLEIKRRQFADRMAACQIKEEELKKKQLQIRERVGKFEKFIKENEAKRRRAIQKYQTELKLKEQKASEQDILSNELEILKAKKARLERKMAKYSVYEKFLLKVLDVVPEDYLETSDSMIMGIMMRFKTLSATNQTLVQMLTDRADEIESSQQKLSDMNQSHTQNLVLMNSELACLQEKLEDTMQKNVELEQHLVNRKAIIRQQSEILGRIKLAIDNLAEKCQKIVLVPVEDQDFDTKLRIIQDHINEYNDIIWLARPTEGSPSVDNTPVTGSPSILKKESRLPRLRPQESSLKSAVPRRSGPMELRFAADVKS
;
A
#
# COMPACT_ATOMS: atom_id res chain seq x y z
N MET A 1 53.53 -8.97 59.43
CA MET A 1 54.15 -9.63 60.59
C MET A 1 54.74 -10.92 60.09
N GLU A 2 56.07 -11.00 59.99
CA GLU A 2 56.81 -12.26 60.10
C GLU A 2 58.30 -11.95 60.25
N THR A 3 58.91 -12.65 61.18
CA THR A 3 60.09 -12.29 61.94
C THR A 3 61.40 -12.62 61.21
N ILE A 4 62.33 -11.67 61.27
CA ILE A 4 63.72 -11.74 60.80
C ILE A 4 64.46 -12.83 61.59
N GLY A 5 64.85 -13.91 60.92
CA GLY A 5 65.71 -14.96 61.47
C GLY A 5 67.17 -14.50 61.56
N LYS A 6 67.61 -14.16 62.78
CA LYS A 6 69.04 -14.02 63.15
C LYS A 6 69.72 -15.38 63.06
N TYR A 7 70.73 -15.52 62.21
CA TYR A 7 71.70 -16.62 62.33
C TYR A 7 72.96 -16.10 63.04
N LYS A 8 73.24 -16.76 64.16
CA LYS A 8 74.33 -16.52 65.11
C LYS A 8 75.58 -17.24 64.59
N LEU A 9 76.68 -16.52 64.39
CA LEU A 9 77.97 -17.08 64.01
C LEU A 9 78.66 -17.57 65.29
N GLU A 10 78.84 -18.87 65.44
CA GLU A 10 79.63 -19.45 66.53
C GLU A 10 81.06 -19.64 66.02
N LEU A 11 81.96 -18.81 66.54
CA LEU A 11 83.41 -18.92 66.34
C LEU A 11 83.95 -19.79 67.49
N GLU A 12 84.65 -20.87 67.16
CA GLU A 12 85.42 -21.65 68.14
C GLU A 12 86.66 -20.88 68.60
N ASP A 13 87.03 -21.06 69.87
CA ASP A 13 88.16 -20.38 70.52
C ASP A 13 89.54 -20.84 69.99
N GLN A 14 90.46 -19.88 69.92
CA GLN A 14 91.88 -20.05 69.60
C GLN A 14 92.57 -21.07 70.52
N LYS A 15 93.28 -22.05 69.96
CA LYS A 15 94.26 -22.86 70.69
C LYS A 15 95.66 -22.30 70.50
N GLU A 16 96.14 -21.56 71.51
CA GLU A 16 97.56 -21.30 71.74
C GLU A 16 98.18 -22.56 72.38
N ASN A 17 99.04 -23.26 71.64
CA ASN A 17 99.91 -24.28 72.24
C ASN A 17 101.33 -23.71 72.33
N VAL A 18 101.60 -23.06 73.45
CA VAL A 18 102.95 -22.72 73.94
C VAL A 18 103.27 -23.70 75.07
N PHE A 19 104.29 -24.55 74.89
CA PHE A 19 104.96 -25.19 76.01
C PHE A 19 106.46 -24.98 75.88
N VAL A 20 107.01 -24.30 76.88
CA VAL A 20 108.38 -23.85 77.06
C VAL A 20 109.00 -24.67 78.19
N THR A 21 110.18 -25.22 77.90
CA THR A 21 111.31 -25.61 78.77
C THR A 21 111.10 -26.51 79.97
N GLN A 22 111.85 -27.61 79.99
CA GLN A 22 112.71 -27.93 81.13
C GLN A 22 114.09 -28.39 80.62
N LEU A 23 115.10 -27.54 80.84
CA LEU A 23 116.51 -27.90 80.88
C LEU A 23 116.76 -28.76 82.13
N ARG A 24 117.67 -29.74 82.01
CA ARG A 24 118.32 -30.40 83.13
C ARG A 24 119.80 -30.61 82.79
N GLU A 25 120.61 -29.68 83.26
CA GLU A 25 122.03 -29.83 83.64
C GLU A 25 122.06 -30.68 84.93
N GLU A 26 123.03 -31.49 85.30
CA GLU A 26 124.41 -31.81 84.88
C GLU A 26 124.72 -33.18 85.54
N ASP A 27 125.73 -33.91 85.06
CA ASP A 27 126.76 -34.49 85.92
C ASP A 27 127.96 -34.90 85.05
N GLU A 28 129.12 -34.46 85.52
CA GLU A 28 130.44 -34.49 84.91
C GLU A 28 131.04 -35.90 84.91
N GLU A 29 131.67 -36.32 83.81
CA GLU A 29 132.80 -37.26 83.87
C GLU A 29 133.89 -36.92 82.84
N ASP A 30 135.09 -36.70 83.37
CA ASP A 30 136.35 -36.35 82.72
C ASP A 30 136.84 -37.36 81.68
N ILE A 31 136.97 -36.98 80.39
CA ILE A 31 137.87 -37.68 79.44
C ILE A 31 138.63 -36.71 78.53
N LYS A 32 139.83 -36.32 79.00
CA LYS A 32 141.12 -36.21 78.29
C LYS A 32 141.15 -35.63 76.85
N VAL A 33 141.53 -34.36 76.81
CA VAL A 33 142.21 -33.59 75.74
C VAL A 33 143.02 -34.43 74.73
N ARG A 34 142.75 -34.24 73.43
CA ARG A 34 143.77 -34.29 72.36
C ARG A 34 143.60 -33.10 71.41
N LYS A 35 144.51 -32.15 71.58
CA LYS A 35 144.71 -30.94 70.80
C LYS A 35 145.29 -31.33 69.43
N PHE A 36 144.54 -31.15 68.35
CA PHE A 36 145.08 -31.23 66.98
C PHE A 36 145.43 -29.80 66.50
N PRO A 37 146.64 -29.60 65.93
CA PRO A 37 147.08 -28.29 65.47
C PRO A 37 146.34 -27.88 64.19
N ILE A 38 145.95 -26.60 64.15
CA ILE A 38 145.40 -25.93 62.97
C ILE A 38 146.52 -25.82 61.93
N VAL A 39 146.30 -26.38 60.74
CA VAL A 39 147.13 -26.16 59.54
C VAL A 39 146.34 -25.26 58.62
N GLU A 40 146.69 -23.97 58.63
CA GLU A 40 146.26 -23.00 57.63
C GLU A 40 147.17 -23.15 56.40
N GLU A 41 146.87 -24.08 55.48
CA GLU A 41 147.45 -24.03 54.13
C GLU A 41 146.67 -24.86 53.09
N THR A 42 146.37 -24.20 51.98
CA THR A 42 145.55 -24.67 50.84
C THR A 42 146.14 -25.88 50.11
N SER A 43 145.30 -26.91 49.95
CA SER A 43 145.53 -28.22 49.32
C SER A 43 146.06 -28.21 47.87
N GLY A 44 146.19 -27.05 47.24
CA GLY A 44 146.73 -26.89 45.89
C GLY A 44 148.26 -26.78 45.81
N ARG A 45 148.98 -26.42 46.89
CA ARG A 45 150.45 -26.21 46.85
C ARG A 45 151.31 -27.42 47.21
N LEU A 46 150.71 -28.53 47.65
CA LEU A 46 151.41 -29.80 47.96
C LEU A 46 151.46 -30.77 46.77
N LEU A 47 150.99 -30.37 45.59
CA LEU A 47 150.81 -31.25 44.42
C LEU A 47 151.89 -31.10 43.32
N ASP A 48 152.87 -30.21 43.50
CA ASP A 48 153.88 -29.91 42.45
C ASP A 48 155.29 -30.46 42.73
N THR A 49 155.56 -31.11 43.87
CA THR A 49 156.86 -31.77 44.13
C THR A 49 156.76 -33.27 43.90
N GLY A 50 157.43 -33.73 42.85
CA GLY A 50 157.25 -35.04 42.27
C GLY A 50 157.99 -36.19 42.93
N LEU A 51 157.60 -37.37 42.41
CA LEU A 51 158.25 -38.68 42.46
C LEU A 51 157.88 -39.58 43.65
N ASN A 52 157.00 -40.55 43.35
CA ASN A 52 156.59 -41.73 44.13
C ASN A 52 155.38 -41.61 45.07
N THR A 53 154.24 -41.13 44.56
CA THR A 53 152.92 -41.43 45.16
C THR A 53 152.19 -42.52 44.37
N PHE A 54 152.14 -43.71 44.97
CA PHE A 54 151.56 -44.98 44.52
C PHE A 54 150.25 -44.88 43.71
N GLN A 55 150.07 -45.75 42.70
CA GLN A 55 148.85 -45.94 41.89
C GLN A 55 147.55 -45.95 42.71
N SER A 56 147.64 -46.36 43.98
CA SER A 56 146.58 -46.28 44.99
C SER A 56 145.96 -44.87 45.13
N THR A 57 146.75 -43.79 45.09
CA THR A 57 146.26 -42.40 45.22
C THR A 57 145.59 -41.84 43.96
N LEU A 58 146.02 -42.26 42.76
CA LEU A 58 145.40 -41.87 41.49
C LEU A 58 144.05 -42.59 41.30
N LEU A 59 144.00 -43.87 41.66
CA LEU A 59 142.78 -44.67 41.67
C LEU A 59 141.78 -44.09 42.67
N LEU A 60 142.25 -43.66 43.84
CA LEU A 60 141.43 -42.94 44.83
C LEU A 60 140.92 -41.60 44.30
N LYS A 61 141.72 -40.82 43.55
CA LYS A 61 141.25 -39.58 42.91
C LYS A 61 140.20 -39.83 41.83
N LYS A 62 140.36 -40.88 41.02
CA LYS A 62 139.35 -41.29 40.02
C LYS A 62 138.09 -41.86 40.68
N GLN A 63 138.23 -42.56 41.81
CA GLN A 63 137.12 -42.99 42.64
C GLN A 63 136.35 -41.79 43.19
N VAL A 64 137.03 -40.78 43.75
CA VAL A 64 136.40 -39.54 44.23
C VAL A 64 135.77 -38.73 43.08
N GLU A 65 136.35 -38.71 41.88
CA GLU A 65 135.75 -38.05 40.71
C GLU A 65 134.49 -38.78 40.21
N VAL A 66 134.53 -40.13 40.18
CA VAL A 66 133.36 -40.96 39.87
C VAL A 66 132.29 -40.81 40.94
N GLU A 67 132.66 -40.74 42.22
CA GLU A 67 131.74 -40.49 43.35
C GLU A 67 131.11 -39.10 43.23
N LYS A 68 131.86 -38.05 42.90
CA LYS A 68 131.30 -36.70 42.66
C LYS A 68 130.35 -36.64 41.46
N VAL A 69 130.72 -37.27 40.34
CA VAL A 69 129.82 -37.35 39.18
C VAL A 69 128.60 -38.21 39.50
N HIS A 70 128.75 -39.24 40.32
CA HIS A 70 127.64 -40.05 40.81
C HIS A 70 126.71 -39.24 41.72
N GLU A 71 127.25 -38.46 42.65
CA GLU A 71 126.51 -37.52 43.49
C GLU A 71 125.78 -36.46 42.65
N ASP A 72 126.44 -35.84 41.67
CA ASP A 72 125.81 -34.87 40.75
C ASP A 72 124.70 -35.51 39.91
N LEU A 73 124.92 -36.74 39.45
CA LEU A 73 123.92 -37.51 38.70
C LEU A 73 122.73 -37.88 39.59
N GLU A 74 122.97 -38.27 40.84
CA GLU A 74 121.91 -38.47 41.83
C GLU A 74 121.14 -37.19 42.11
N ILE A 75 121.81 -36.05 42.29
CA ILE A 75 121.17 -34.74 42.49
C ILE A 75 120.31 -34.38 41.27
N LYS A 76 120.81 -34.58 40.05
CA LYS A 76 120.03 -34.33 38.82
C LYS A 76 118.85 -35.29 38.66
N ARG A 77 119.02 -36.56 39.02
CA ARG A 77 117.91 -37.54 39.06
C ARG A 77 116.84 -37.14 40.07
N ARG A 78 117.24 -36.70 41.28
CA ARG A 78 116.32 -36.16 42.29
C ARG A 78 115.61 -34.91 41.77
N GLN A 79 116.33 -33.92 41.23
CA GLN A 79 115.73 -32.71 40.65
C GLN A 79 114.75 -33.02 39.49
N PHE A 80 115.05 -34.00 38.65
CA PHE A 80 114.14 -34.43 37.59
C PHE A 80 112.92 -35.15 38.15
N ALA A 81 113.10 -36.04 39.13
CA ALA A 81 112.01 -36.71 39.84
C ALA A 81 111.09 -35.69 40.53
N ASP A 82 111.65 -34.69 41.21
CA ASP A 82 110.89 -33.61 41.86
C ASP A 82 110.11 -32.77 40.86
N ARG A 83 110.72 -32.43 39.70
CA ARG A 83 110.02 -31.71 38.62
C ARG A 83 108.91 -32.55 38.00
N MET A 84 109.14 -33.84 37.78
CA MET A 84 108.12 -34.76 37.27
C MET A 84 106.97 -34.91 38.27
N ALA A 85 107.26 -35.03 39.57
CA ALA A 85 106.25 -35.06 40.62
C ALA A 85 105.45 -33.74 40.66
N ALA A 86 106.11 -32.58 40.58
CA ALA A 86 105.43 -31.28 40.54
C ALA A 86 104.56 -31.11 39.28
N CYS A 87 105.01 -31.60 38.12
CA CYS A 87 104.22 -31.61 36.89
C CYS A 87 103.01 -32.55 37.00
N GLN A 88 103.18 -33.74 37.58
CA GLN A 88 102.09 -34.68 37.83
C GLN A 88 101.03 -34.07 38.76
N ILE A 89 101.44 -33.44 39.87
CA ILE A 89 100.53 -32.73 40.78
C ILE A 89 99.75 -31.63 40.03
N LYS A 90 100.43 -30.80 39.22
CA LYS A 90 99.78 -29.75 38.42
C LYS A 90 98.82 -30.32 37.38
N GLU A 91 99.16 -31.43 36.74
CA GLU A 91 98.31 -32.11 35.77
C GLU A 91 97.03 -32.63 36.46
N GLU A 92 97.17 -33.24 37.64
CA GLU A 92 96.02 -33.68 38.45
C GLU A 92 95.14 -32.51 38.90
N GLU A 93 95.73 -31.40 39.34
CA GLU A 93 94.99 -30.19 39.69
C GLU A 93 94.24 -29.60 38.48
N LEU A 94 94.86 -29.57 37.30
CA LEU A 94 94.23 -29.08 36.09
C LEU A 94 93.08 -29.99 35.67
N LYS A 95 93.26 -31.32 35.73
CA LYS A 95 92.18 -32.30 35.50
C LYS A 95 91.02 -32.09 36.47
N LYS A 96 91.30 -31.89 37.77
CA LYS A 96 90.28 -31.57 38.79
C LYS A 96 89.53 -30.28 38.44
N LYS A 97 90.23 -29.20 38.08
CA LYS A 97 89.62 -27.92 37.67
C LYS A 97 88.77 -28.06 36.40
N GLN A 98 89.25 -28.81 35.40
CA GLN A 98 88.50 -29.07 34.17
C GLN A 98 87.22 -29.88 34.45
N LEU A 99 87.29 -30.89 35.33
CA LEU A 99 86.12 -31.65 35.75
C LEU A 99 85.10 -30.74 36.46
N GLN A 100 85.55 -29.90 37.39
CA GLN A 100 84.68 -28.93 38.08
C GLN A 100 83.99 -27.96 37.12
N ILE A 101 84.71 -27.44 36.11
CA ILE A 101 84.12 -26.58 35.08
C ILE A 101 83.07 -27.36 34.28
N ARG A 102 83.38 -28.58 33.84
CA ARG A 102 82.44 -29.44 33.10
C ARG A 102 81.18 -29.72 33.91
N GLU A 103 81.31 -30.02 35.21
CA GLU A 103 80.18 -30.21 36.11
C GLU A 103 79.34 -28.94 36.28
N ARG A 104 79.98 -27.77 36.43
CA ARG A 104 79.28 -26.48 36.51
C ARG A 104 78.52 -26.18 35.22
N VAL A 105 79.15 -26.36 34.06
CA VAL A 105 78.49 -26.20 32.75
C VAL A 105 77.30 -27.14 32.64
N GLY A 106 77.45 -28.42 33.00
CA GLY A 106 76.35 -29.38 33.02
C GLY A 106 75.20 -28.98 33.96
N LYS A 107 75.51 -28.40 35.12
CA LYS A 107 74.49 -27.85 36.05
C LYS A 107 73.80 -26.62 35.46
N PHE A 108 74.53 -25.70 34.82
CA PHE A 108 73.94 -24.53 34.18
C PHE A 108 73.07 -24.89 32.97
N GLU A 109 73.50 -25.82 32.13
CA GLU A 109 72.69 -26.31 31.02
C GLU A 109 71.39 -26.95 31.51
N LYS A 110 71.45 -27.76 32.58
CA LYS A 110 70.24 -28.32 33.22
C LYS A 110 69.34 -27.20 33.74
N PHE A 111 69.90 -26.22 34.44
CA PHE A 111 69.15 -25.08 34.97
C PHE A 111 68.48 -24.25 33.86
N ILE A 112 69.18 -23.98 32.76
CA ILE A 112 68.63 -23.27 31.59
C ILE A 112 67.47 -24.07 30.99
N LYS A 113 67.67 -25.37 30.73
CA LYS A 113 66.62 -26.25 30.18
C LYS A 113 65.39 -26.30 31.09
N GLU A 114 65.57 -26.41 32.40
CA GLU A 114 64.49 -26.40 33.38
C GLU A 114 63.78 -25.04 33.46
N ASN A 115 64.51 -23.93 33.41
CA ASN A 115 63.94 -22.59 33.40
C ASN A 115 63.14 -22.34 32.12
N GLU A 116 63.68 -22.70 30.96
CA GLU A 116 62.96 -22.65 29.69
C GLU A 116 61.72 -23.53 29.69
N ALA A 117 61.78 -24.72 30.30
CA ALA A 117 60.62 -25.58 30.47
C ALA A 117 59.57 -24.98 31.43
N LYS A 118 60.00 -24.29 32.50
CA LYS A 118 59.09 -23.54 33.39
C LYS A 118 58.45 -22.36 32.66
N ARG A 119 59.22 -21.58 31.90
CA ARG A 119 58.74 -20.46 31.07
C ARG A 119 57.74 -20.95 30.03
N ARG A 120 58.06 -22.01 29.28
CA ARG A 120 57.14 -22.61 28.29
C ARG A 120 55.84 -23.09 28.93
N ARG A 121 55.90 -23.80 30.06
CA ARG A 121 54.71 -24.22 30.80
C ARG A 121 53.85 -23.05 31.28
N ALA A 122 54.48 -21.99 31.79
CA ALA A 122 53.76 -20.79 32.23
C ALA A 122 53.08 -20.08 31.06
N ILE A 123 53.77 -19.92 29.93
CA ILE A 123 53.20 -19.31 28.71
C ILE A 123 52.05 -20.16 28.18
N GLN A 124 52.23 -21.47 28.08
CA GLN A 124 51.18 -22.37 27.60
C GLN A 124 49.94 -22.33 28.50
N LYS A 125 50.13 -22.36 29.82
CA LYS A 125 49.04 -22.24 30.80
C LYS A 125 48.30 -20.91 30.64
N TYR A 126 49.03 -19.79 30.53
CA TYR A 126 48.44 -18.48 30.28
C TYR A 126 47.63 -18.44 28.98
N GLN A 127 48.17 -18.99 27.88
CA GLN A 127 47.47 -19.05 26.60
C GLN A 127 46.19 -19.90 26.67
N THR A 128 46.23 -21.04 27.36
CA THR A 128 45.04 -21.88 27.56
C THR A 128 43.99 -21.19 28.41
N GLU A 129 44.39 -20.49 29.48
CA GLU A 129 43.48 -19.74 30.34
C GLU A 129 42.87 -18.53 29.61
N LEU A 130 43.65 -17.84 28.76
CA LEU A 130 43.16 -16.73 27.95
C LEU A 130 42.10 -17.20 26.95
N LYS A 131 42.38 -18.28 26.20
CA LYS A 131 41.41 -18.87 25.26
C LYS A 131 40.14 -19.33 25.97
N LEU A 132 40.27 -19.97 27.13
CA LEU A 132 39.12 -20.41 27.92
C LEU A 132 38.31 -19.21 28.41
N LYS A 133 38.96 -18.13 28.86
CA LYS A 133 38.30 -16.89 29.27
C LYS A 133 37.53 -16.26 28.11
N GLU A 134 38.13 -16.17 26.93
CA GLU A 134 37.48 -15.63 25.72
C GLU A 134 36.27 -16.46 25.32
N GLN A 135 36.40 -17.80 25.30
CA GLN A 135 35.28 -18.70 25.04
C GLN A 135 34.14 -18.49 26.06
N LYS A 136 34.45 -18.47 27.35
CA LYS A 136 33.45 -18.28 28.41
C LYS A 136 32.80 -16.90 28.35
N ALA A 137 33.54 -15.85 28.00
CA ALA A 137 32.98 -14.51 27.79
C ALA A 137 31.99 -14.51 26.61
N SER A 138 32.36 -15.13 25.48
CA SER A 138 31.47 -15.23 24.33
C SER A 138 30.20 -16.04 24.62
N GLU A 139 30.32 -17.17 25.35
CA GLU A 139 29.17 -17.95 25.81
C GLU A 139 28.27 -17.15 26.75
N GLN A 140 28.86 -16.39 27.66
CA GLN A 140 28.13 -15.51 28.59
C GLN A 140 27.34 -14.43 27.84
N ASP A 141 27.95 -13.80 26.82
CA ASP A 141 27.28 -12.79 26.02
C ASP A 141 26.10 -13.38 25.23
N ILE A 142 26.28 -14.55 24.62
CA ILE A 142 25.21 -15.27 23.90
C ILE A 142 24.06 -15.59 24.85
N LEU A 143 24.35 -16.20 26.00
CA LEU A 143 23.34 -16.57 26.99
C LEU A 143 22.63 -15.33 27.56
N SER A 144 23.35 -14.23 27.78
CA SER A 144 22.76 -12.97 28.24
C SER A 144 21.76 -12.43 27.22
N ASN A 145 22.13 -12.41 25.94
CA ASN A 145 21.25 -11.98 24.85
C ASN A 145 20.00 -12.87 24.75
N GLU A 146 20.15 -14.19 24.82
CA GLU A 146 19.01 -15.12 24.82
C GLU A 146 18.07 -14.87 25.99
N LEU A 147 18.63 -14.64 27.18
CA LEU A 147 17.88 -14.34 28.39
C LEU A 147 17.08 -13.04 28.24
N GLU A 148 17.68 -11.99 27.66
CA GLU A 148 16.98 -10.74 27.36
C GLU A 148 15.82 -10.93 26.37
N ILE A 149 16.04 -11.68 25.30
CA ILE A 149 14.99 -12.01 24.31
C ILE A 149 13.84 -12.76 24.99
N LEU A 150 14.16 -13.76 25.83
CA LEU A 150 13.15 -14.53 26.56
C LEU A 150 12.39 -13.66 27.57
N LYS A 151 13.06 -12.75 28.29
CA LYS A 151 12.42 -11.77 29.18
C LYS A 151 11.47 -10.87 28.41
N ALA A 152 11.89 -10.34 27.25
CA ALA A 152 11.04 -9.51 26.41
C ALA A 152 9.82 -10.28 25.89
N LYS A 153 10.00 -11.55 25.49
CA LYS A 153 8.91 -12.45 25.08
C LYS A 153 7.94 -12.70 26.23
N LYS A 154 8.44 -12.97 27.44
CA LYS A 154 7.62 -13.14 28.65
C LYS A 154 6.80 -11.89 28.94
N ALA A 155 7.43 -10.72 29.00
CA ALA A 155 6.74 -9.45 29.25
C ALA A 155 5.68 -9.13 28.18
N ARG A 156 5.93 -9.51 26.91
CA ARG A 156 4.94 -9.40 25.83
C ARG A 156 3.74 -10.34 26.06
N LEU A 157 3.99 -11.58 26.48
CA LEU A 157 2.94 -12.55 26.78
C LEU A 157 2.13 -12.14 28.01
N GLU A 158 2.77 -11.63 29.06
CA GLU A 158 2.10 -11.11 30.25
C GLU A 158 1.19 -9.93 29.92
N ARG A 159 1.64 -8.98 29.09
CA ARG A 159 0.77 -7.89 28.59
C ARG A 159 -0.42 -8.41 27.79
N LYS A 160 -0.23 -9.44 26.96
CA LYS A 160 -1.33 -10.08 26.23
C LYS A 160 -2.30 -10.77 27.20
N MET A 161 -1.80 -11.52 28.17
CA MET A 161 -2.63 -12.16 29.20
C MET A 161 -3.42 -11.14 30.01
N ALA A 162 -2.81 -10.03 30.43
CA ALA A 162 -3.50 -8.95 31.12
C ALA A 162 -4.61 -8.33 30.25
N LYS A 163 -4.34 -8.11 28.95
CA LYS A 163 -5.35 -7.65 27.99
C LYS A 163 -6.50 -8.64 27.85
N TYR A 164 -6.21 -9.94 27.76
CA TYR A 164 -7.24 -10.96 27.54
C TYR A 164 -7.98 -11.39 28.80
N SER A 165 -7.40 -11.19 29.99
CA SER A 165 -8.01 -11.52 31.29
C SER A 165 -9.34 -10.79 31.52
N VAL A 166 -9.51 -9.59 30.95
CA VAL A 166 -10.78 -8.87 31.01
C VAL A 166 -11.90 -9.65 30.31
N TYR A 167 -11.61 -10.24 29.14
CA TYR A 167 -12.59 -11.04 28.40
C TYR A 167 -12.85 -12.38 29.07
N GLU A 168 -11.82 -13.01 29.64
CA GLU A 168 -11.99 -14.22 30.45
C GLU A 168 -12.93 -13.97 31.63
N LYS A 169 -12.68 -12.91 32.43
CA LYS A 169 -13.55 -12.52 33.55
C LYS A 169 -14.97 -12.23 33.09
N PHE A 170 -15.13 -11.61 31.92
CA PHE A 170 -16.44 -11.38 31.32
C PHE A 170 -17.14 -12.70 30.96
N LEU A 171 -16.45 -13.62 30.30
CA LEU A 171 -17.01 -14.93 29.91
C LEU A 171 -17.37 -15.78 31.12
N LEU A 172 -16.61 -15.70 32.21
CA LEU A 172 -16.97 -16.32 33.48
C LEU A 172 -18.26 -15.73 34.06
N LYS A 173 -18.41 -14.40 34.06
CA LYS A 173 -19.68 -13.77 34.49
C LYS A 173 -20.87 -14.13 33.60
N VAL A 174 -20.64 -14.31 32.30
CA VAL A 174 -21.69 -14.78 31.39
C VAL A 174 -22.08 -16.21 31.75
N LEU A 175 -21.10 -17.07 32.05
CA LEU A 175 -21.36 -18.43 32.49
C LEU A 175 -22.22 -18.48 33.76
N ASP A 176 -22.04 -17.56 34.71
CA ASP A 176 -22.85 -17.48 35.93
C ASP A 176 -24.35 -17.20 35.66
N VAL A 177 -24.68 -16.58 34.52
CA VAL A 177 -26.06 -16.20 34.15
C VAL A 177 -26.70 -17.23 33.22
N VAL A 178 -25.88 -18.03 32.53
CA VAL A 178 -26.34 -19.02 31.57
C VAL A 178 -26.94 -20.22 32.31
N PRO A 179 -28.17 -20.65 31.99
CA PRO A 179 -28.77 -21.84 32.60
C PRO A 179 -27.88 -23.08 32.40
N GLU A 180 -27.84 -23.97 33.41
CA GLU A 180 -26.96 -25.15 33.40
C GLU A 180 -27.18 -26.08 32.19
N ASP A 181 -28.41 -26.17 31.69
CA ASP A 181 -28.78 -27.01 30.54
C ASP A 181 -28.65 -26.31 29.18
N TYR A 182 -28.20 -25.04 29.15
CA TYR A 182 -28.16 -24.25 27.91
C TYR A 182 -27.01 -24.65 26.96
N LEU A 183 -25.93 -25.23 27.51
CA LEU A 183 -24.74 -25.62 26.76
C LEU A 183 -24.63 -27.14 26.72
N GLU A 184 -24.47 -27.68 25.53
CA GLU A 184 -24.14 -29.10 25.36
C GLU A 184 -22.72 -29.37 25.88
N THR A 185 -22.54 -30.51 26.53
CA THR A 185 -21.33 -30.95 27.24
C THR A 185 -20.10 -30.86 26.34
N SER A 186 -19.39 -29.75 26.44
CA SER A 186 -18.11 -29.50 25.77
C SER A 186 -17.02 -29.50 26.83
N ASP A 187 -15.79 -29.86 26.45
CA ASP A 187 -14.63 -29.98 27.36
C ASP A 187 -14.38 -28.72 28.22
N SER A 188 -14.91 -27.56 27.81
CA SER A 188 -14.96 -26.33 28.60
C SER A 188 -16.24 -25.55 28.31
N MET A 189 -16.99 -25.20 29.36
CA MET A 189 -18.22 -24.38 29.25
C MET A 189 -17.97 -23.05 28.52
N ILE A 190 -16.80 -22.43 28.70
CA ILE A 190 -16.41 -21.20 28.00
C ILE A 190 -16.32 -21.42 26.49
N MET A 191 -15.75 -22.56 26.08
CA MET A 191 -15.66 -22.95 24.67
C MET A 191 -17.05 -23.18 24.08
N GLY A 192 -17.94 -23.83 24.83
CA GLY A 192 -19.35 -24.00 24.46
C GLY A 192 -20.05 -22.66 24.17
N ILE A 193 -19.91 -21.68 25.07
CA ILE A 193 -20.47 -20.33 24.87
C ILE A 193 -19.88 -19.68 23.61
N MET A 194 -18.57 -19.76 23.42
CA MET A 194 -17.90 -19.14 22.26
C MET A 194 -18.36 -19.76 20.94
N MET A 195 -18.50 -21.08 20.89
CA MET A 195 -19.00 -21.78 19.71
C MET A 195 -20.47 -21.42 19.42
N ARG A 196 -21.31 -21.37 20.45
CA ARG A 196 -22.71 -20.96 20.29
C ARG A 196 -22.82 -19.52 19.81
N PHE A 197 -22.06 -18.60 20.40
CA PHE A 197 -21.99 -17.22 19.95
C PHE A 197 -21.55 -17.11 18.50
N LYS A 198 -20.53 -17.88 18.10
CA LYS A 198 -20.05 -17.90 16.71
C LYS A 198 -21.15 -18.33 15.74
N THR A 199 -21.85 -19.42 16.05
CA THR A 199 -22.96 -19.89 15.22
C THR A 199 -24.08 -18.86 15.17
N LEU A 200 -24.50 -18.31 16.33
CA LEU A 200 -25.58 -17.33 16.40
C LEU A 200 -25.24 -16.02 15.67
N SER A 201 -24.01 -15.55 15.82
CA SER A 201 -23.51 -14.36 15.10
C SER A 201 -23.49 -14.61 13.60
N ALA A 202 -23.05 -15.79 13.14
CA ALA A 202 -23.06 -16.13 11.73
C ALA A 202 -24.50 -16.19 11.19
N THR A 203 -25.42 -16.85 11.89
CA THR A 203 -26.83 -16.90 11.50
C THR A 203 -27.47 -15.51 11.48
N ASN A 204 -27.14 -14.65 12.47
CA ASN A 204 -27.66 -13.28 12.51
C ASN A 204 -27.14 -12.45 11.33
N GLN A 205 -25.86 -12.57 10.97
CA GLN A 205 -25.31 -11.90 9.78
C GLN A 205 -26.03 -12.35 8.51
N THR A 206 -26.27 -13.65 8.35
CA THR A 206 -27.02 -14.18 7.20
C THR A 206 -28.46 -13.65 7.18
N LEU A 207 -29.16 -13.64 8.31
CA LEU A 207 -30.53 -13.13 8.40
C LEU A 207 -30.61 -11.63 8.10
N VAL A 208 -29.67 -10.84 8.61
CA VAL A 208 -29.58 -9.41 8.30
C VAL A 208 -29.35 -9.19 6.82
N GLN A 209 -28.44 -9.95 6.20
CA GLN A 209 -28.21 -9.86 4.75
C GLN A 209 -29.46 -10.24 3.95
N MET A 210 -30.15 -11.31 4.33
CA MET A 210 -31.40 -11.71 3.66
C MET A 210 -32.49 -10.64 3.80
N LEU A 211 -32.57 -9.98 4.96
CA LEU A 211 -33.51 -8.88 5.18
C LEU A 211 -33.17 -7.66 4.32
N THR A 212 -31.90 -7.31 4.19
CA THR A 212 -31.48 -6.19 3.32
C THR A 212 -31.77 -6.50 1.86
N ASP A 213 -31.41 -7.70 1.40
CA ASP A 213 -31.67 -8.12 0.02
C ASP A 213 -33.17 -8.10 -0.28
N ARG A 214 -33.99 -8.57 0.66
CA ARG A 214 -35.44 -8.55 0.50
C ARG A 214 -36.03 -7.13 0.53
N ALA A 215 -35.47 -6.24 1.33
CA ALA A 215 -35.87 -4.84 1.34
C ALA A 215 -35.57 -4.17 -0.02
N ASP A 216 -34.39 -4.41 -0.58
CA ASP A 216 -33.98 -3.92 -1.90
C ASP A 216 -34.89 -4.48 -3.01
N GLU A 217 -35.26 -5.75 -2.95
CA GLU A 217 -36.24 -6.35 -3.87
C GLU A 217 -37.62 -5.69 -3.80
N ILE A 218 -38.08 -5.36 -2.59
CA ILE A 218 -39.36 -4.66 -2.37
C ILE A 218 -39.27 -3.25 -2.94
N GLU A 219 -38.20 -2.51 -2.66
CA GLU A 219 -38.01 -1.15 -3.19
C GLU A 219 -37.96 -1.16 -4.72
N SER A 220 -37.22 -2.09 -5.33
CA SER A 220 -37.19 -2.25 -6.80
C SER A 220 -38.57 -2.56 -7.38
N SER A 221 -39.35 -3.39 -6.69
CA SER A 221 -40.71 -3.75 -7.11
C SER A 221 -41.68 -2.57 -6.98
N GLN A 222 -41.57 -1.79 -5.90
CA GLN A 222 -42.37 -0.57 -5.70
C GLN A 222 -42.03 0.49 -6.74
N GLN A 223 -40.74 0.66 -7.07
CA GLN A 223 -40.32 1.59 -8.12
C GLN A 223 -40.88 1.19 -9.48
N LYS A 224 -40.79 -0.10 -9.86
CA LYS A 224 -41.41 -0.60 -11.10
C LYS A 224 -42.91 -0.36 -11.15
N LEU A 225 -43.61 -0.58 -10.03
CA LEU A 225 -45.06 -0.32 -9.95
C LEU A 225 -45.37 1.17 -10.11
N SER A 226 -44.58 2.04 -9.47
CA SER A 226 -44.68 3.50 -9.61
C SER A 226 -44.48 3.95 -11.06
N ASP A 227 -43.44 3.43 -11.72
CA ASP A 227 -43.14 3.75 -13.13
C ASP A 227 -44.28 3.28 -14.06
N MET A 228 -44.83 2.08 -13.84
CA MET A 228 -45.98 1.60 -14.61
C MET A 228 -47.22 2.46 -14.38
N ASN A 229 -47.51 2.86 -13.13
CA ASN A 229 -48.62 3.75 -12.82
C ASN A 229 -48.44 5.14 -13.46
N GLN A 230 -47.22 5.69 -13.44
CA GLN A 230 -46.91 6.96 -14.09
C GLN A 230 -47.09 6.86 -15.61
N SER A 231 -46.59 5.79 -16.23
CA SER A 231 -46.78 5.53 -17.66
C SER A 231 -48.27 5.38 -18.01
N HIS A 232 -49.03 4.63 -17.21
CA HIS A 232 -50.46 4.45 -17.42
C HIS A 232 -51.24 5.78 -17.30
N THR A 233 -50.98 6.56 -16.25
CA THR A 233 -51.61 7.88 -16.07
C THR A 233 -51.24 8.85 -17.20
N GLN A 234 -49.98 8.86 -17.65
CA GLN A 234 -49.56 9.62 -18.82
C GLN A 234 -50.32 9.19 -20.08
N ASN A 235 -50.46 7.88 -20.33
CA ASN A 235 -51.21 7.36 -21.46
C ASN A 235 -52.69 7.73 -21.41
N LEU A 236 -53.33 7.70 -20.22
CA LEU A 236 -54.71 8.16 -20.05
C LEU A 236 -54.86 9.64 -20.41
N VAL A 237 -53.93 10.50 -19.99
CA VAL A 237 -53.94 11.92 -20.35
C VAL A 237 -53.79 12.11 -21.86
N LEU A 238 -52.89 11.35 -22.50
CA LEU A 238 -52.72 11.40 -23.96
C LEU A 238 -53.99 10.95 -24.69
N MET A 239 -54.60 9.83 -24.28
CA MET A 239 -55.86 9.34 -24.85
C MET A 239 -57.01 10.34 -24.66
N ASN A 240 -57.12 10.97 -23.49
CA ASN A 240 -58.12 12.00 -23.24
C ASN A 240 -57.90 13.24 -24.12
N SER A 241 -56.64 13.63 -24.34
CA SER A 241 -56.30 14.72 -25.27
C SER A 241 -56.67 14.38 -26.72
N GLU A 242 -56.45 13.13 -27.15
CA GLU A 242 -56.84 12.67 -28.48
C GLU A 242 -58.37 12.64 -28.64
N LEU A 243 -59.07 12.14 -27.61
CA LEU A 243 -60.53 12.11 -27.56
C LEU A 243 -61.10 13.53 -27.68
N ALA A 244 -60.56 14.50 -26.95
CA ALA A 244 -60.98 15.90 -27.05
C ALA A 244 -60.77 16.47 -28.46
N CYS A 245 -59.65 16.17 -29.12
CA CYS A 245 -59.40 16.60 -30.50
C CYS A 245 -60.39 15.96 -31.50
N LEU A 246 -60.75 14.69 -31.30
CA LEU A 246 -61.74 14.01 -32.12
C LEU A 246 -63.15 14.57 -31.91
N GLN A 247 -63.51 14.91 -30.67
CA GLN A 247 -64.77 15.58 -30.35
C GLN A 247 -64.86 16.96 -31.00
N GLU A 248 -63.82 17.78 -30.90
CA GLU A 248 -63.73 19.08 -31.56
C GLU A 248 -63.93 18.96 -33.08
N LYS A 249 -63.24 18.00 -33.72
CA LYS A 249 -63.43 17.72 -35.16
C LYS A 249 -64.86 17.29 -35.50
N LEU A 250 -65.48 16.49 -34.64
CA LEU A 250 -66.86 16.04 -34.83
C LEU A 250 -67.83 17.22 -34.73
N GLU A 251 -67.70 18.05 -33.71
CA GLU A 251 -68.50 19.27 -33.52
C GLU A 251 -68.35 20.23 -34.71
N ASP A 252 -67.12 20.47 -35.17
CA ASP A 252 -66.84 21.26 -36.37
C ASP A 252 -67.56 20.71 -37.62
N THR A 253 -67.54 19.39 -37.82
CA THR A 253 -68.21 18.77 -38.97
C THR A 253 -69.73 18.81 -38.84
N MET A 254 -70.27 18.61 -37.64
CA MET A 254 -71.70 18.73 -37.36
C MET A 254 -72.18 20.16 -37.61
N GLN A 255 -71.45 21.16 -37.12
CA GLN A 255 -71.78 22.56 -37.35
C GLN A 255 -71.81 22.89 -38.84
N LYS A 256 -70.78 22.49 -39.59
CA LYS A 256 -70.75 22.66 -41.06
C LYS A 256 -71.92 21.97 -41.76
N ASN A 257 -72.32 20.78 -41.29
CA ASN A 257 -73.46 20.07 -41.86
C ASN A 257 -74.77 20.84 -41.62
N VAL A 258 -75.00 21.32 -40.39
CA VAL A 258 -76.16 22.16 -40.06
C VAL A 258 -76.20 23.44 -40.90
N GLU A 259 -75.05 24.10 -41.08
CA GLU A 259 -74.94 25.28 -41.95
C GLU A 259 -75.34 24.95 -43.40
N LEU A 260 -74.85 23.82 -43.95
CA LEU A 260 -75.20 23.37 -45.29
C LEU A 260 -76.68 22.98 -45.42
N GLU A 261 -77.25 22.28 -44.44
CA GLU A 261 -78.67 21.95 -44.40
C GLU A 261 -79.53 23.22 -44.41
N GLN A 262 -79.17 24.22 -43.59
CA GLN A 262 -79.85 25.51 -43.59
C GLN A 262 -79.74 26.20 -44.95
N HIS A 263 -78.57 26.19 -45.59
CA HIS A 263 -78.38 26.71 -46.94
C HIS A 263 -79.25 25.97 -47.97
N LEU A 264 -79.38 24.65 -47.88
CA LEU A 264 -80.23 23.85 -48.77
C LEU A 264 -81.71 24.16 -48.54
N VAL A 265 -82.17 24.29 -47.30
CA VAL A 265 -83.56 24.67 -46.98
C VAL A 265 -83.86 26.05 -47.55
N ASN A 266 -82.99 27.04 -47.31
CA ASN A 266 -83.14 28.39 -47.85
C ASN A 266 -83.20 28.36 -49.39
N ARG A 267 -82.32 27.60 -50.06
CA ARG A 267 -82.32 27.46 -51.51
C ARG A 267 -83.58 26.78 -52.04
N LYS A 268 -84.06 25.72 -51.38
CA LYS A 268 -85.32 25.05 -51.73
C LYS A 268 -86.51 25.99 -51.59
N ALA A 269 -86.54 26.83 -50.55
CA ALA A 269 -87.59 27.84 -50.38
C ALA A 269 -87.60 28.86 -51.53
N ILE A 270 -86.42 29.35 -51.94
CA ILE A 270 -86.27 30.25 -53.10
C ILE A 270 -86.77 29.58 -54.38
N ILE A 271 -86.35 28.34 -54.65
CA ILE A 271 -86.79 27.59 -55.85
C ILE A 271 -88.30 27.35 -55.82
N ARG A 272 -88.87 27.00 -54.67
CA ARG A 272 -90.32 26.83 -54.51
C ARG A 272 -91.07 28.13 -54.83
N GLN A 273 -90.59 29.27 -54.33
CA GLN A 273 -91.17 30.57 -54.62
C GLN A 273 -91.08 30.91 -56.12
N GLN A 274 -89.93 30.68 -56.76
CA GLN A 274 -89.76 30.88 -58.20
C GLN A 274 -90.69 29.95 -59.02
N SER A 275 -90.78 28.68 -58.63
CA SER A 275 -91.66 27.70 -59.28
C SER A 275 -93.14 28.07 -59.12
N GLU A 276 -93.54 28.62 -57.97
CA GLU A 276 -94.89 29.10 -57.74
C GLU A 276 -95.22 30.30 -58.63
N ILE A 277 -94.30 31.28 -58.73
CA ILE A 277 -94.45 32.42 -59.65
C ILE A 277 -94.57 31.93 -61.10
N LEU A 278 -93.69 31.02 -61.52
CA LEU A 278 -93.76 30.42 -62.86
C LEU A 278 -95.09 29.70 -63.09
N GLY A 279 -95.57 28.94 -62.10
CA GLY A 279 -96.89 28.28 -62.17
C GLY A 279 -98.04 29.27 -62.32
N ARG A 280 -98.02 30.38 -61.58
CA ARG A 280 -99.01 31.47 -61.72
C ARG A 280 -98.97 32.11 -63.11
N ILE A 281 -97.77 32.35 -63.66
CA ILE A 281 -97.61 32.89 -65.03
C ILE A 281 -98.18 31.90 -66.05
N LYS A 282 -97.85 30.61 -65.94
CA LYS A 282 -98.38 29.56 -66.83
C LYS A 282 -99.90 29.50 -66.79
N LEU A 283 -100.50 29.49 -65.60
CA LEU A 283 -101.95 29.53 -65.44
C LEU A 283 -102.58 30.80 -66.05
N ALA A 284 -101.93 31.95 -65.91
CA ALA A 284 -102.41 33.19 -66.54
C ALA A 284 -102.37 33.10 -68.07
N ILE A 285 -101.32 32.50 -68.64
CA ILE A 285 -101.22 32.23 -70.10
C ILE A 285 -102.33 31.27 -70.52
N ASP A 286 -102.52 30.16 -69.83
CA ASP A 286 -103.55 29.17 -70.15
C ASP A 286 -104.95 29.80 -70.11
N ASN A 287 -105.26 30.54 -69.03
CA ASN A 287 -106.55 31.25 -68.88
C ASN A 287 -106.77 32.31 -69.98
N LEU A 288 -105.72 33.03 -70.40
CA LEU A 288 -105.83 34.02 -71.48
C LEU A 288 -105.99 33.35 -72.85
N ALA A 289 -105.24 32.28 -73.11
CA ALA A 289 -105.32 31.53 -74.36
C ALA A 289 -106.71 30.89 -74.53
N GLU A 290 -107.28 30.34 -73.46
CA GLU A 290 -108.65 29.81 -73.45
C GLU A 290 -109.69 30.88 -73.80
N LYS A 291 -109.55 32.09 -73.24
CA LYS A 291 -110.45 33.22 -73.58
C LYS A 291 -110.27 33.73 -75.02
N CYS A 292 -109.06 33.67 -75.55
CA CYS A 292 -108.74 34.11 -76.91
C CYS A 292 -109.05 33.05 -77.98
N GLN A 293 -109.34 31.80 -77.58
CA GLN A 293 -109.62 30.72 -78.50
C GLN A 293 -111.05 30.84 -79.07
N LYS A 294 -111.16 31.30 -80.33
CA LYS A 294 -112.45 31.50 -81.02
C LYS A 294 -113.21 30.19 -81.31
N ILE A 295 -112.50 29.07 -81.44
CA ILE A 295 -113.04 27.75 -81.79
C ILE A 295 -112.26 26.68 -81.01
N VAL A 296 -112.91 26.01 -80.06
CA VAL A 296 -112.29 24.97 -79.23
C VAL A 296 -112.13 23.69 -80.05
N LEU A 297 -110.99 23.54 -80.73
CA LEU A 297 -110.67 22.31 -81.48
C LEU A 297 -109.75 21.36 -80.68
N VAL A 298 -108.91 21.91 -79.80
CA VAL A 298 -108.05 21.16 -78.88
C VAL A 298 -108.07 21.87 -77.53
N PRO A 299 -108.30 21.15 -76.41
CA PRO A 299 -108.23 21.71 -75.07
C PRO A 299 -106.90 22.46 -74.85
N VAL A 300 -106.97 23.65 -74.27
CA VAL A 300 -105.78 24.51 -74.07
C VAL A 300 -104.72 23.84 -73.20
N GLU A 301 -105.10 22.90 -72.34
CA GLU A 301 -104.19 22.17 -71.44
C GLU A 301 -103.10 21.38 -72.19
N ASP A 302 -103.39 20.85 -73.38
CA ASP A 302 -102.49 19.96 -74.14
C ASP A 302 -101.63 20.68 -75.19
N GLN A 303 -101.79 22.01 -75.36
CA GLN A 303 -101.03 22.79 -76.35
C GLN A 303 -99.68 23.27 -75.78
N ASP A 304 -98.68 23.46 -76.66
CA ASP A 304 -97.40 24.04 -76.23
C ASP A 304 -97.55 25.54 -75.92
N PHE A 305 -96.71 26.08 -75.02
CA PHE A 305 -96.81 27.48 -74.60
C PHE A 305 -96.58 28.47 -75.74
N ASP A 306 -95.72 28.14 -76.71
CA ASP A 306 -95.50 28.97 -77.91
C ASP A 306 -96.79 29.10 -78.74
N THR A 307 -97.53 28.00 -78.90
CA THR A 307 -98.84 28.01 -79.56
C THR A 307 -99.89 28.79 -78.77
N LYS A 308 -99.95 28.66 -77.44
CA LYS A 308 -100.88 29.44 -76.60
C LYS A 308 -100.62 30.93 -76.69
N LEU A 309 -99.35 31.35 -76.63
CA LEU A 309 -98.95 32.75 -76.78
C LEU A 309 -99.25 33.27 -78.18
N ARG A 310 -99.10 32.45 -79.22
CA ARG A 310 -99.45 32.82 -80.60
C ARG A 310 -100.96 33.01 -80.77
N ILE A 311 -101.80 32.17 -80.17
CA ILE A 311 -103.27 32.36 -80.16
C ILE A 311 -103.63 33.70 -79.49
N ILE A 312 -103.03 33.99 -78.34
CA ILE A 312 -103.24 35.28 -77.65
C ILE A 312 -102.77 36.43 -78.55
N GLN A 313 -101.61 36.30 -79.19
CA GLN A 313 -101.05 37.31 -80.09
C GLN A 313 -101.92 37.53 -81.33
N ASP A 314 -102.40 36.47 -81.97
CA ASP A 314 -103.27 36.54 -83.14
C ASP A 314 -104.59 37.20 -82.76
N HIS A 315 -105.18 36.84 -81.61
CA HIS A 315 -106.38 37.51 -81.12
C HIS A 315 -106.14 39.00 -80.81
N ILE A 316 -104.98 39.36 -80.25
CA ILE A 316 -104.62 40.77 -80.01
C ILE A 316 -104.41 41.51 -81.34
N ASN A 317 -103.74 40.89 -82.31
CA ASN A 317 -103.52 41.46 -83.63
C ASN A 317 -104.82 41.62 -84.39
N GLU A 318 -105.70 40.62 -84.36
CA GLU A 318 -107.05 40.73 -84.92
C GLU A 318 -107.87 41.79 -84.19
N TYR A 319 -107.79 41.91 -82.87
CA TYR A 319 -108.46 42.99 -82.14
C TYR A 319 -107.90 44.37 -82.54
N ASN A 320 -106.58 44.48 -82.74
CA ASN A 320 -105.94 45.69 -83.24
C ASN A 320 -106.29 45.96 -84.71
N ASP A 321 -106.40 44.94 -85.54
CA ASP A 321 -106.82 45.03 -86.94
C ASP A 321 -108.29 45.40 -87.01
N ILE A 322 -109.14 44.90 -86.09
CA ILE A 322 -110.53 45.33 -85.92
C ILE A 322 -110.57 46.79 -85.47
N ILE A 323 -109.73 47.23 -84.51
CA ILE A 323 -109.64 48.65 -84.12
C ILE A 323 -109.15 49.52 -85.28
N TRP A 324 -108.21 49.01 -86.07
CA TRP A 324 -107.64 49.71 -87.22
C TRP A 324 -108.64 49.79 -88.38
N LEU A 325 -109.41 48.73 -88.62
CA LEU A 325 -110.51 48.67 -89.59
C LEU A 325 -111.78 49.40 -89.10
N ALA A 326 -111.97 49.53 -87.79
CA ALA A 326 -113.02 50.33 -87.16
C ALA A 326 -112.63 51.81 -86.99
N ARG A 327 -111.49 52.25 -87.56
CA ARG A 327 -111.16 53.68 -87.70
C ARG A 327 -111.51 54.20 -89.10
N PRO A 328 -112.46 55.14 -89.24
CA PRO A 328 -112.75 55.87 -90.48
C PRO A 328 -111.77 57.05 -90.75
N THR A 329 -111.60 57.38 -92.04
CA THR A 329 -110.93 58.58 -92.62
C THR A 329 -111.86 59.81 -92.72
N GLU A 330 -111.34 60.99 -92.29
CA GLU A 330 -111.79 62.41 -92.43
C GLU A 330 -113.00 62.90 -91.60
N GLY A 331 -113.04 64.08 -90.95
CA GLY A 331 -112.14 65.24 -90.73
C GLY A 331 -112.89 66.28 -89.84
N SER A 332 -112.33 66.69 -88.67
CA SER A 332 -111.85 68.07 -88.26
C SER A 332 -112.90 69.21 -88.14
N PRO A 333 -112.65 70.38 -87.48
CA PRO A 333 -111.72 70.82 -86.41
C PRO A 333 -112.49 71.49 -85.21
N SER A 334 -111.95 71.68 -83.99
CA SER A 334 -111.09 72.81 -83.58
C SER A 334 -111.02 72.81 -82.02
N VAL A 335 -109.81 72.73 -81.46
CA VAL A 335 -109.07 73.79 -80.74
C VAL A 335 -109.59 74.10 -79.32
N ASP A 336 -108.92 73.48 -78.33
CA ASP A 336 -108.19 74.15 -77.24
C ASP A 336 -107.28 73.08 -76.58
N ASN A 337 -105.95 73.10 -76.81
CA ASN A 337 -104.91 73.80 -76.02
C ASN A 337 -105.04 73.52 -74.51
N THR A 338 -104.08 72.97 -73.75
CA THR A 338 -102.60 72.96 -73.82
C THR A 338 -102.07 72.01 -72.69
N PRO A 339 -100.75 71.74 -72.52
CA PRO A 339 -100.21 70.38 -72.35
C PRO A 339 -99.44 70.15 -71.03
N VAL A 340 -98.79 68.98 -70.86
CA VAL A 340 -97.33 68.84 -70.58
C VAL A 340 -96.88 67.37 -70.65
N THR A 341 -95.99 67.12 -71.62
CA THR A 341 -94.84 66.18 -71.77
C THR A 341 -94.46 65.23 -70.61
N GLY A 342 -93.91 64.03 -70.81
CA GLY A 342 -93.33 63.39 -71.99
C GLY A 342 -92.69 62.03 -71.65
N SER A 343 -92.40 61.23 -72.68
CA SER A 343 -91.48 60.07 -72.63
C SER A 343 -90.02 60.57 -72.75
N PRO A 344 -89.01 59.69 -72.91
CA PRO A 344 -88.39 58.79 -71.93
C PRO A 344 -86.85 59.06 -71.85
N SER A 345 -86.14 58.61 -70.82
CA SER A 345 -84.66 58.56 -70.80
C SER A 345 -84.23 57.55 -69.73
N ILE A 346 -83.79 56.33 -70.08
CA ILE A 346 -82.37 55.98 -70.31
C ILE A 346 -81.41 56.78 -69.43
N LEU A 347 -80.88 56.13 -68.39
CA LEU A 347 -79.54 56.32 -67.81
C LEU A 347 -79.32 55.15 -66.81
N LYS A 348 -78.51 54.15 -67.15
CA LYS A 348 -77.07 54.08 -66.82
C LYS A 348 -76.75 54.48 -65.37
N LYS A 349 -76.41 53.46 -64.58
CA LYS A 349 -75.35 53.45 -63.54
C LYS A 349 -75.10 51.97 -63.25
N GLU A 350 -74.07 51.33 -63.79
CA GLU A 350 -72.68 51.42 -63.32
C GLU A 350 -72.57 51.73 -61.82
N SER A 351 -72.28 50.68 -61.05
CA SER A 351 -71.29 50.78 -59.97
C SER A 351 -70.50 49.48 -59.91
N ARG A 352 -69.25 49.63 -60.33
CA ARG A 352 -68.16 48.66 -60.23
C ARG A 352 -67.92 48.23 -58.77
N LEU A 353 -67.51 46.97 -58.65
CA LEU A 353 -66.59 46.33 -57.69
C LEU A 353 -65.86 47.24 -56.67
N PRO A 354 -65.39 46.68 -55.53
CA PRO A 354 -64.05 46.10 -55.58
C PRO A 354 -63.92 44.73 -54.92
N ARG A 355 -63.24 43.88 -55.68
CA ARG A 355 -62.38 42.78 -55.25
C ARG A 355 -61.20 43.36 -54.46
N LEU A 356 -60.91 42.86 -53.26
CA LEU A 356 -59.58 42.98 -52.66
C LEU A 356 -59.14 41.62 -52.10
N ARG A 357 -57.95 41.22 -52.56
CA ARG A 357 -57.17 40.04 -52.16
C ARG A 357 -56.34 40.38 -50.88
N PRO A 358 -55.70 39.37 -50.26
CA PRO A 358 -55.23 39.40 -48.88
C PRO A 358 -53.91 40.15 -48.70
N GLN A 359 -53.68 40.61 -47.47
CA GLN A 359 -52.32 40.89 -46.98
C GLN A 359 -52.08 40.26 -45.62
N GLU A 360 -51.01 39.46 -45.60
CA GLU A 360 -50.14 39.23 -44.46
C GLU A 360 -49.58 40.57 -43.95
N SER A 361 -49.38 40.70 -42.64
CA SER A 361 -48.06 41.06 -42.11
C SER A 361 -47.99 40.91 -40.60
N SER A 362 -46.97 40.15 -40.23
CA SER A 362 -46.34 40.01 -38.93
C SER A 362 -45.83 41.36 -38.40
N LEU A 363 -46.03 41.65 -37.11
CA LEU A 363 -45.04 42.38 -36.32
C LEU A 363 -44.93 41.82 -34.90
N LYS A 364 -43.67 41.55 -34.54
CA LYS A 364 -43.13 40.98 -33.30
C LYS A 364 -42.93 42.06 -32.22
N SER A 365 -42.97 41.66 -30.96
CA SER A 365 -42.10 42.06 -29.81
C SER A 365 -42.88 41.83 -28.49
N ALA A 366 -42.33 41.53 -27.32
CA ALA A 366 -41.04 41.06 -26.84
C ALA A 366 -41.17 40.82 -25.31
N VAL A 367 -40.99 39.57 -24.86
CA VAL A 367 -40.33 39.07 -23.61
C VAL A 367 -40.81 39.57 -22.20
N PRO A 368 -40.29 39.06 -21.04
CA PRO A 368 -41.00 38.15 -20.14
C PRO A 368 -41.13 38.64 -18.67
N ARG A 369 -41.78 37.81 -17.82
CA ARG A 369 -41.59 37.60 -16.35
C ARG A 369 -42.91 37.67 -15.57
N ARG A 370 -43.26 36.57 -14.89
CA ARG A 370 -43.18 36.49 -13.42
C ARG A 370 -43.41 35.07 -12.91
N SER A 371 -42.55 34.69 -11.98
CA SER A 371 -42.46 33.45 -11.25
C SER A 371 -43.20 33.52 -9.90
N GLY A 372 -44.00 32.49 -9.62
CA GLY A 372 -44.36 31.93 -8.29
C GLY A 372 -45.46 32.62 -7.46
N PRO A 373 -45.98 31.99 -6.39
CA PRO A 373 -46.16 30.54 -6.11
C PRO A 373 -47.62 30.22 -5.69
N MET A 374 -48.05 28.96 -5.73
CA MET A 374 -49.14 28.52 -4.84
C MET A 374 -48.87 27.10 -4.34
N GLU A 375 -48.51 27.05 -3.06
CA GLU A 375 -48.51 25.86 -2.22
C GLU A 375 -49.86 25.15 -2.29
N LEU A 376 -49.87 23.84 -2.48
CA LEU A 376 -50.85 23.00 -1.81
C LEU A 376 -50.13 21.80 -1.21
N ARG A 377 -50.03 21.91 0.12
CA ARG A 377 -49.60 20.90 1.08
C ARG A 377 -50.49 19.67 0.95
N PHE A 378 -49.90 18.48 0.99
CA PHE A 378 -50.53 17.35 1.67
C PHE A 378 -49.47 16.67 2.52
N ALA A 379 -49.64 16.83 3.84
CA ALA A 379 -48.96 16.09 4.87
C ALA A 379 -49.94 15.07 5.45
N ALA A 380 -49.36 13.94 5.88
CA ALA A 380 -49.88 13.00 6.88
C ALA A 380 -51.12 12.19 6.46
N ASP A 381 -51.34 10.95 6.88
CA ASP A 381 -50.60 9.97 7.68
C ASP A 381 -51.54 8.75 7.62
N VAL A 382 -51.05 7.53 7.36
CA VAL A 382 -51.66 6.34 7.96
C VAL A 382 -50.55 5.35 8.31
N LYS A 383 -50.32 5.27 9.61
CA LYS A 383 -49.62 4.21 10.34
C LYS A 383 -50.24 2.86 10.05
N SER A 384 -49.41 1.83 9.84
CA SER A 384 -49.28 0.62 10.67
C SER A 384 -48.13 -0.23 10.16
#